data_AF-A0A951RZ29-F1
#
_entry.id   AF-A0A951RZ29-F1
#
_cell.length_a   1.000
_cell.length_b   1.000
_cell.length_c   1.000
_cell.angle_alpha   90.00
_cell.angle_beta   90.00
_cell.angle_gamma   90.00
#
_symmetry.space_group_name_H-M   'P 1'
#
loop_
_entity.id
_entity.type
_entity.pdbx_description
1 polymer ?
#
loop_
_entity_poly.entity_id
_entity_poly.type
_entity_poly.pdbx_seq_one_letter_code
_entity_poly.pdbx_strand_id
1 'polypeptide(L)'
;MYQAAVLNKSKVNPYLADQILNATPEQLLLKAYDYAVVHSEKKDMIKTNRAIQVLTGFLRFDDESYSELSQRLLRLYQFCEEQTRKNNFEIVTKILSELRESWLNAVQNKQVA
;
A
#
# COMPACT_ATOMS: atom_id res chain seq x y z
N MET A 1 -12.22 -29.83 -27.58
CA MET A 1 -11.00 -29.22 -27.01
C MET A 1 -11.13 -27.71 -27.09
N TYR A 2 -10.82 -27.03 -26.00
CA TYR A 2 -10.51 -25.59 -25.88
C TYR A 2 -11.53 -24.59 -26.43
N GLN A 3 -12.39 -24.04 -25.55
CA GLN A 3 -12.50 -22.60 -25.26
C GLN A 3 -13.82 -22.29 -24.55
N ALA A 4 -13.83 -22.37 -23.22
CA ALA A 4 -14.80 -21.63 -22.40
C ALA A 4 -14.21 -21.23 -21.04
N ALA A 5 -12.88 -21.24 -20.90
CA ALA A 5 -12.18 -20.79 -19.70
C ALA A 5 -11.55 -19.41 -19.96
N VAL A 6 -12.32 -18.43 -20.41
CA VAL A 6 -11.82 -17.05 -20.51
C VAL A 6 -12.93 -16.09 -20.07
N LEU A 7 -12.55 -15.21 -19.14
CA LEU A 7 -13.26 -14.01 -18.63
C LEU A 7 -14.07 -14.19 -17.34
N ASN A 8 -13.39 -14.55 -16.25
CA ASN A 8 -13.76 -13.93 -14.98
C ASN A 8 -13.26 -12.47 -14.98
N LYS A 9 -13.95 -11.60 -15.74
CA LYS A 9 -13.82 -10.15 -15.58
C LYS A 9 -14.54 -9.80 -14.30
N SER A 10 -13.82 -9.70 -13.19
CA SER A 10 -14.36 -8.98 -12.03
C SER A 10 -14.70 -7.57 -12.52
N LYS A 11 -16.00 -7.29 -12.69
CA LYS A 11 -16.47 -5.94 -12.92
C LYS A 11 -16.08 -5.17 -11.66
N VAL A 12 -15.06 -4.31 -11.77
CA VAL A 12 -14.72 -3.36 -10.72
C VAL A 12 -16.01 -2.63 -10.38
N ASN A 13 -16.38 -2.60 -9.10
CA ASN A 13 -17.61 -1.95 -8.66
C ASN A 13 -17.55 -0.48 -9.12
N PRO A 14 -18.49 0.01 -9.95
CA PRO A 14 -18.44 1.36 -10.50
C PRO A 14 -18.33 2.45 -9.43
N TYR A 15 -18.94 2.23 -8.26
CA TYR A 15 -18.84 3.14 -7.12
C TYR A 15 -17.43 3.17 -6.52
N LEU A 16 -16.78 2.02 -6.41
CA LEU A 16 -15.38 1.95 -5.95
C LEU A 16 -14.43 2.55 -6.98
N ALA A 17 -14.69 2.34 -8.27
CA ALA A 17 -13.92 2.96 -9.34
C ALA A 17 -14.02 4.49 -9.29
N ASP A 18 -15.24 5.03 -9.16
CA ASP A 18 -15.47 6.47 -9.07
C ASP A 18 -14.79 7.08 -7.83
N GLN A 19 -14.89 6.42 -6.66
CA GLN A 19 -14.15 6.84 -5.47
C GLN A 19 -12.63 6.87 -5.66
N ILE A 20 -12.06 5.90 -6.38
CA ILE A 20 -10.61 5.85 -6.64
C ILE A 20 -10.21 6.95 -7.62
N LEU A 21 -11.00 7.17 -8.67
CA LEU A 21 -10.73 8.19 -9.69
C LEU A 21 -10.80 9.61 -9.14
N ASN A 22 -11.66 9.84 -8.14
CA ASN A 22 -11.84 11.14 -7.49
C ASN A 22 -11.02 11.29 -6.19
N ALA A 23 -10.20 10.31 -5.82
CA ALA A 23 -9.42 10.36 -4.58
C ALA A 23 -8.19 11.28 -4.70
N THR A 24 -7.86 11.98 -3.61
CA THR A 24 -6.60 12.74 -3.54
C THR A 24 -5.41 11.78 -3.42
N PRO A 25 -4.17 12.23 -3.76
CA PRO A 25 -2.97 11.42 -3.57
C PRO A 25 -2.82 10.88 -2.14
N GLU A 26 -3.15 11.68 -1.12
CA GLU A 26 -3.12 11.27 0.28
C GLU A 26 -4.15 10.17 0.60
N GLN A 27 -5.35 10.28 0.02
CA GLN A 27 -6.39 9.24 0.17
C GLN A 27 -5.98 7.94 -0.54
N LEU A 28 -5.33 8.02 -1.70
CA LEU A 28 -4.82 6.85 -2.41
C LEU A 28 -3.67 6.18 -1.63
N LEU A 29 -2.79 6.96 -1.01
CA LEU A 29 -1.73 6.45 -0.13
C LEU A 29 -2.32 5.64 1.03
N LEU A 30 -3.31 6.21 1.74
CA LEU A 30 -3.96 5.53 2.87
C LEU A 30 -4.69 4.26 2.44
N LYS A 31 -5.38 4.28 1.28
CA LYS A 31 -6.02 3.08 0.72
C LYS A 31 -5.01 1.98 0.35
N ALA A 32 -3.83 2.34 -0.14
CA ALA A 32 -2.77 1.38 -0.44
C ALA A 32 -2.23 0.74 0.87
N TYR A 33 -2.10 1.51 1.95
CA TYR A 33 -1.76 0.97 3.27
C TYR A 33 -2.87 0.07 3.83
N ASP A 34 -4.14 0.48 3.75
CA ASP A 34 -5.29 -0.36 4.17
C ASP A 34 -5.25 -1.73 3.50
N TYR A 35 -5.02 -1.73 2.18
CA TYR A 35 -4.90 -2.95 1.40
C TYR A 35 -3.68 -3.79 1.83
N ALA A 36 -2.53 -3.15 2.09
CA ALA A 36 -1.33 -3.83 2.56
C ALA A 36 -1.56 -4.53 3.91
N VAL A 37 -2.14 -3.82 4.89
CA VAL A 37 -2.44 -4.32 6.24
C VAL A 37 -3.44 -5.49 6.19
N VAL A 38 -4.57 -5.32 5.51
CA VAL A 38 -5.59 -6.37 5.41
C VAL A 38 -5.03 -7.64 4.78
N HIS A 39 -4.12 -7.52 3.82
CA HIS A 39 -3.52 -8.68 3.15
C HIS A 39 -2.35 -9.29 3.93
N SER A 40 -1.61 -8.50 4.71
CA SER A 40 -0.59 -9.05 5.62
C SER A 40 -1.23 -9.83 6.77
N GLU A 41 -2.36 -9.35 7.32
CA GLU A 41 -3.17 -10.09 8.31
C GLU A 41 -3.67 -11.44 7.76
N LYS A 42 -4.09 -11.46 6.49
CA LYS A 42 -4.53 -12.66 5.79
C LYS A 42 -3.39 -13.57 5.34
N LYS A 43 -2.13 -13.21 5.63
CA LYS A 43 -0.92 -13.93 5.18
C LYS A 43 -0.85 -14.09 3.66
N ASP A 44 -1.44 -13.15 2.91
CA ASP A 44 -1.42 -13.14 1.44
C ASP A 44 -0.18 -12.40 0.96
N MET A 45 0.94 -13.13 0.81
CA MET A 45 2.23 -12.58 0.38
C MET A 45 2.12 -11.80 -0.93
N ILE A 46 1.39 -12.34 -1.91
CA ILE A 46 1.32 -11.77 -3.25
C ILE A 46 0.64 -10.41 -3.21
N LYS A 47 -0.51 -10.32 -2.54
CA LYS A 47 -1.24 -9.05 -2.44
C LYS A 47 -0.55 -8.05 -1.53
N THR A 48 0.07 -8.52 -0.43
CA THR A 48 0.86 -7.66 0.45
C THR A 48 2.01 -7.00 -0.31
N ASN A 49 2.82 -7.79 -1.03
CA ASN A 49 3.97 -7.26 -1.76
C ASN A 49 3.54 -6.37 -2.93
N ARG A 50 2.42 -6.68 -3.60
CA ARG A 50 1.87 -5.78 -4.63
C ARG A 50 1.45 -4.43 -4.05
N ALA A 51 0.91 -4.40 -2.84
CA ALA A 51 0.59 -3.16 -2.14
C ALA A 51 1.85 -2.37 -1.78
N ILE A 52 2.89 -3.05 -1.27
CA ILE A 52 4.17 -2.44 -0.93
C ILE A 52 4.85 -1.82 -2.17
N GLN A 53 4.74 -2.46 -3.34
CA GLN A 53 5.23 -1.89 -4.60
C GLN A 53 4.48 -0.62 -4.98
N VAL A 54 3.15 -0.57 -4.78
CA VAL A 54 2.36 0.64 -4.97
C VAL A 54 2.83 1.74 -4.02
N LEU A 55 3.01 1.45 -2.72
CA LEU A 55 3.52 2.39 -1.72
C LEU A 55 4.92 2.91 -2.07
N THR A 56 5.78 2.05 -2.61
CA THR A 56 7.11 2.43 -3.08
C THR A 56 7.03 3.45 -4.23
N GLY A 57 6.02 3.35 -5.09
CA GLY A 57 5.76 4.31 -6.16
C GLY A 57 5.34 5.70 -5.68
N PHE A 58 4.91 5.86 -4.42
CA PHE A 58 4.62 7.17 -3.83
C PHE A 58 5.86 7.89 -3.31
N LEU A 59 7.00 7.22 -3.21
CA LEU A 59 8.24 7.81 -2.68
C LEU A 59 8.81 8.84 -3.67
N ARG A 60 9.31 9.95 -3.13
CA ARG A 60 9.88 11.07 -3.89
C ARG A 60 11.38 11.13 -3.71
N PHE A 61 12.11 11.02 -4.81
CA PHE A 61 13.58 11.03 -4.85
C PHE A 61 14.15 12.21 -5.65
N ASP A 62 13.27 13.04 -6.19
CA ASP A 62 13.58 14.19 -7.05
C ASP A 62 13.93 15.46 -6.28
N ASP A 63 13.74 15.47 -4.96
CA ASP A 63 14.07 16.59 -4.06
C ASP A 63 14.89 16.06 -2.87
N GLU A 64 16.01 16.72 -2.57
CA GLU A 64 16.90 16.34 -1.46
C GLU A 64 16.18 16.40 -0.11
N SER A 65 15.22 17.31 0.06
CA SER A 65 14.42 17.49 1.29
C SER A 65 13.60 16.26 1.64
N TYR A 66 13.20 15.47 0.64
CA TYR A 66 12.42 14.24 0.81
C TYR A 66 13.25 12.97 0.66
N SER A 67 14.41 13.06 0.00
CA SER A 67 15.24 11.91 -0.37
C SER A 67 15.64 11.06 0.84
N GLU A 68 16.02 11.66 1.97
CA GLU A 68 16.42 10.89 3.15
C GLU A 68 15.26 10.04 3.71
N LEU A 69 14.08 10.64 3.87
CA LEU A 69 12.88 9.94 4.33
C LEU A 69 12.47 8.85 3.35
N SER A 70 12.46 9.16 2.06
CA SER A 70 12.13 8.20 1.00
C SER A 70 13.07 7.00 1.00
N GLN A 71 14.37 7.20 1.19
CA GLN A 71 15.34 6.10 1.29
C GLN A 71 15.11 5.23 2.53
N ARG A 72 14.76 5.84 3.67
CA ARG A 72 14.45 5.10 4.91
C ARG A 72 13.19 4.25 4.74
N LEU A 73 12.12 4.82 4.16
CA LEU A 73 10.88 4.10 3.87
C LEU A 73 11.09 2.98 2.85
N LEU A 74 11.88 3.22 1.80
CA LEU A 74 12.22 2.19 0.81
C LEU A 74 12.86 0.97 1.47
N ARG A 75 13.84 1.18 2.36
CA ARG A 75 14.49 0.07 3.10
C ARG A 75 13.50 -0.67 4.00
N LEU A 76 12.59 0.05 4.66
CA LEU A 76 11.57 -0.56 5.51
C LEU A 76 10.57 -1.39 4.70
N TYR A 77 10.20 -0.93 3.51
CA TYR A 77 9.37 -1.67 2.56
C TYR A 77 10.06 -2.94 2.05
N GLN A 78 11.32 -2.84 1.65
CA GLN A 78 12.13 -4.00 1.26
C GLN A 78 12.23 -5.03 2.39
N PHE A 79 12.45 -4.56 3.62
CA PHE A 79 12.41 -5.42 4.81
C PHE A 79 11.07 -6.13 4.95
N CYS A 80 9.94 -5.42 4.80
CA CYS A 80 8.62 -6.04 4.87
C CYS A 80 8.44 -7.12 3.80
N GLU A 81 8.84 -6.88 2.55
CA GLU A 81 8.78 -7.89 1.48
C GLU A 81 9.66 -9.12 1.78
N GLU A 82 10.82 -8.93 2.41
CA GLU A 82 11.66 -10.05 2.86
C GLU A 82 10.98 -10.85 3.98
N GLN A 83 10.34 -10.18 4.93
CA GLN A 83 9.63 -10.84 6.03
C GLN A 83 8.40 -11.61 5.54
N THR A 84 7.66 -11.11 4.55
CA THR A 84 6.54 -11.87 3.96
C THR A 84 7.02 -13.16 3.29
N ARG A 85 8.18 -13.13 2.60
CA ARG A 85 8.81 -14.35 2.03
C ARG A 85 9.22 -15.36 3.11
N LYS A 86 9.53 -14.89 4.32
CA LYS A 86 9.86 -15.70 5.50
C LYS A 86 8.63 -16.13 6.30
N ASN A 87 7.40 -15.84 5.84
CA ASN A 87 6.14 -16.04 6.56
C ASN A 87 6.00 -15.26 7.87
N ASN A 88 6.83 -14.24 8.08
CA ASN A 88 6.82 -13.40 9.28
C ASN A 88 5.79 -12.25 9.12
N PHE A 89 4.51 -12.60 9.00
CA PHE A 89 3.46 -11.62 8.71
C PHE A 89 3.10 -10.71 9.89
N GLU A 90 3.29 -11.17 11.12
CA GLU A 90 2.95 -10.38 12.32
C GLU A 90 3.75 -9.07 12.39
N ILE A 91 5.07 -9.14 12.19
CA ILE A 91 5.93 -7.95 12.17
C ILE A 91 5.62 -7.05 10.98
N VAL A 92 5.25 -7.62 9.83
CA VAL A 92 4.86 -6.86 8.63
C VAL A 92 3.57 -6.08 8.91
N THR A 93 2.54 -6.74 9.44
CA THR A 93 1.28 -6.09 9.81
C THR A 93 1.52 -4.97 10.80
N LYS A 94 2.31 -5.22 11.86
CA LYS A 94 2.62 -4.19 12.86
C LYS A 94 3.24 -2.94 12.22
N ILE A 95 4.28 -3.12 11.42
CA ILE A 95 4.98 -1.99 10.75
C ILE A 95 4.03 -1.23 9.83
N LEU A 96 3.28 -1.94 8.98
CA LEU A 96 2.39 -1.31 8.02
C LEU A 96 1.24 -0.56 8.70
N SER A 97 0.70 -1.10 9.80
CA SER A 97 -0.34 -0.44 10.60
C SER A 97 0.16 0.83 11.29
N GLU A 98 1.33 0.78 11.94
CA GLU A 98 1.91 1.96 12.60
C GLU A 98 2.26 3.08 11.60
N LEU A 99 2.78 2.73 10.42
CA LEU A 99 3.02 3.69 9.34
C LEU A 99 1.72 4.29 8.82
N ARG A 100 0.68 3.47 8.61
CA ARG A 100 -0.64 3.93 8.18
C ARG A 100 -1.22 4.94 9.16
N GLU A 101 -1.16 4.66 10.47
CA GLU A 101 -1.62 5.57 11.51
C GLU A 101 -0.82 6.89 11.50
N SER A 102 0.50 6.80 11.34
CA SER A 102 1.37 7.97 11.24
C SER A 102 1.01 8.87 10.06
N TRP A 103 0.76 8.28 8.88
CA TRP A 103 0.32 9.01 7.70
C TRP A 103 -1.09 9.59 7.86
N LEU A 104 -2.02 8.85 8.47
CA LEU A 104 -3.36 9.35 8.74
C LEU A 104 -3.30 10.62 9.60
N ASN A 105 -2.52 10.59 10.67
CA ASN A 105 -2.31 11.74 11.55
C ASN A 105 -1.67 12.92 10.80
N ALA A 106 -0.65 12.67 9.98
CA ALA A 106 0.00 13.72 9.18
C ALA A 106 -0.97 14.38 8.18
N VAL A 107 -1.81 13.58 7.52
CA VAL A 107 -2.82 14.07 6.56
C VAL A 107 -3.92 14.87 7.27
N GLN A 108 -4.37 14.41 8.44
CA GLN A 108 -5.37 15.13 9.25
C GLN A 108 -4.82 16.45 9.80
N ASN A 109 -3.59 16.46 10.29
CA ASN A 109 -2.96 17.67 10.83
C ASN A 109 -2.76 18.75 9.75
N LYS A 110 -2.54 18.36 8.49
CA LYS A 110 -2.49 19.28 7.34
C LYS A 110 -3.82 19.98 7.06
N GLN A 111 -4.96 19.42 7.49
CA GLN A 111 -6.28 20.02 7.28
C GLN A 111 -6.64 21.07 8.35
N VAL A 112 -5.89 21.13 9.46
CA VAL A 112 -6.15 22.03 10.61
C VAL A 112 -5.19 23.23 10.63
N ALA A 113 -4.14 23.21 9.81
CA ALA A 113 -3.16 24.29 9.65
C ALA A 113 -3.48 25.16 8.42
#